data_AF-A0A212FN48-F1
#
_entry.id   AF-A0A212FN48-F1
#
_cell.length_a   1.000
_cell.length_b   1.000
_cell.length_c   1.000
_cell.angle_alpha   90.00
_cell.angle_beta   90.00
_cell.angle_gamma   90.00
#
_symmetry.space_group_name_H-M   'P 1'
#
loop_
_entity.id
_entity.type
_entity.pdbx_description
1 polymer ?
#
loop_
_entity_poly.entity_id
_entity_poly.type
_entity_poly.pdbx_seq_one_letter_code
_entity_poly.pdbx_strand_id
1 'polypeptide(L)'
;MRNKLASFIQIITPIINISISVWIARSWKFMSQLPPLELSLESGFRKTVTLVSEGTNLTDNSIERRAMMAYKDYFKSSSDPTMLLTDIGRLDLSKFYLKLLQADLPRVRYENLVGATFAPQRITAWFSNYGYHDSAISLAMANNAIMGALSPGSSLKFINHPLPYSIENL
;
A
#
# COMPACT_ATOMS: atom_id res chain seq x y z
N MET A 1 49.91 -42.92 5.84
CA MET A 1 48.92 -41.82 5.75
C MET A 1 49.46 -40.73 4.82
N ARG A 2 49.17 -40.81 3.51
CA ARG A 2 49.95 -40.10 2.47
C ARG A 2 49.47 -38.68 2.11
N ASN A 3 48.41 -38.16 2.73
CA ASN A 3 48.11 -36.73 2.63
C ASN A 3 47.28 -36.21 3.82
N LYS A 4 47.95 -36.04 4.97
CA LYS A 4 47.31 -35.53 6.21
C LYS A 4 46.65 -34.16 6.02
N LEU A 5 47.20 -33.34 5.13
CA LEU A 5 46.67 -32.02 4.78
C LEU A 5 45.32 -32.13 4.05
N ALA A 6 45.21 -33.02 3.06
CA ALA A 6 43.97 -33.20 2.32
C ALA A 6 42.83 -33.73 3.21
N SER A 7 43.12 -34.69 4.09
CA SER A 7 42.13 -35.20 5.06
C SER A 7 41.71 -34.12 6.07
N PHE A 8 42.63 -33.23 6.49
CA PHE A 8 42.31 -32.12 7.38
C PHE A 8 41.40 -31.08 6.70
N ILE A 9 41.72 -30.70 5.46
CA ILE A 9 40.90 -29.75 4.67
C ILE A 9 39.49 -30.32 4.44
N GLN A 10 39.37 -31.60 4.11
CA GLN A 10 38.08 -32.26 3.89
C GLN A 10 37.17 -32.27 5.13
N ILE A 11 37.74 -32.22 6.34
CA ILE A 11 36.97 -32.16 7.59
C ILE A 11 36.65 -30.69 7.96
N ILE A 12 37.60 -29.78 7.79
CA ILE A 12 37.44 -28.38 8.20
C ILE A 12 36.47 -27.60 7.30
N THR A 13 36.53 -27.81 5.98
CA THR A 13 35.65 -27.10 5.03
C THR A 13 34.15 -27.25 5.34
N PRO A 14 33.58 -28.46 5.54
CA PRO A 14 32.16 -28.59 5.89
C PRO A 14 31.81 -27.99 7.25
N ILE A 15 32.72 -28.05 8.24
CA ILE A 15 32.51 -27.44 9.56
C ILE A 15 32.39 -25.92 9.43
N ILE A 16 33.26 -25.29 8.63
CA ILE A 16 33.19 -23.84 8.37
C ILE A 16 31.89 -23.49 7.65
N ASN A 17 31.52 -24.23 6.60
CA ASN A 17 30.29 -23.95 5.85
C ASN A 17 29.02 -24.10 6.70
N ILE A 18 28.93 -25.12 7.55
CA ILE A 18 27.81 -25.31 8.49
C ILE A 18 27.82 -24.19 9.53
N SER A 19 28.98 -23.85 10.09
CA SER A 19 29.08 -22.81 11.12
C SER A 19 28.68 -21.43 10.59
N ILE A 20 29.12 -21.08 9.38
CA ILE A 20 28.72 -19.84 8.70
C ILE A 20 27.21 -19.86 8.42
N SER A 21 26.67 -20.97 7.93
CA SER A 21 25.23 -21.08 7.65
C SER A 21 24.38 -20.91 8.91
N VAL A 22 24.76 -21.56 10.01
CA VAL A 22 24.09 -21.42 11.31
C VAL A 22 24.24 -20.01 11.86
N TRP A 23 25.42 -19.40 11.70
CA TRP A 23 25.66 -18.03 12.14
C TRP A 23 24.78 -17.03 11.37
N ILE A 24 24.69 -17.16 10.05
CA ILE A 24 23.79 -16.34 9.20
C ILE A 24 22.33 -16.54 9.61
N ALA A 25 21.88 -17.79 9.70
CA ALA A 25 20.50 -18.12 10.06
C ALA A 25 20.12 -17.60 11.46
N ARG A 26 21.04 -17.64 12.43
CA ARG A 26 20.81 -17.10 13.78
C ARG A 26 20.93 -15.58 13.85
N SER A 27 21.76 -14.97 13.00
CA SER A 27 21.88 -13.51 12.91
C SER A 27 20.64 -12.86 12.30
N TRP A 28 19.85 -13.61 11.52
CA TRP A 28 18.57 -13.16 10.96
C TRP A 28 17.43 -13.04 11.99
N LYS A 29 17.69 -13.26 13.28
CA LYS A 29 16.75 -12.93 14.38
C LYS A 29 16.30 -11.46 14.41
N PHE A 30 16.94 -10.58 13.63
CA PHE A 30 16.52 -9.20 13.39
C PHE A 30 15.15 -9.07 12.71
N MET A 31 14.61 -10.12 12.08
CA MET A 31 13.23 -10.14 11.54
C MET A 31 12.18 -10.76 12.46
N SER A 32 12.49 -10.95 13.75
CA SER A 32 11.55 -11.58 14.70
C SER A 32 10.25 -10.80 14.89
N GLN A 33 10.23 -9.50 14.59
CA GLN A 33 9.02 -8.69 14.54
C GLN A 33 9.13 -7.69 13.38
N LEU A 34 8.33 -7.88 12.34
CA LEU A 34 8.13 -6.84 11.33
C LEU A 34 7.48 -5.62 12.01
N PRO A 35 7.79 -4.38 11.59
CA PRO A 35 7.09 -3.22 12.11
C PRO A 35 5.63 -3.21 11.63
N PRO A 36 4.69 -2.64 12.41
CA PRO A 36 3.35 -2.37 11.94
C PRO A 36 3.38 -1.47 10.69
N LEU A 37 2.51 -1.75 9.73
CA LEU A 37 2.41 -0.99 8.48
C LEU A 37 1.12 -0.17 8.47
N GLU A 38 1.23 1.15 8.52
CA GLU A 38 0.08 2.03 8.27
C GLU A 38 -0.32 1.90 6.79
N LEU A 39 -1.60 1.62 6.56
CA LEU A 39 -2.17 1.47 5.22
C LEU A 39 -2.44 2.86 4.62
N SER A 40 -1.38 3.48 4.12
CA SER A 40 -1.40 4.77 3.45
C SER A 40 -0.58 4.74 2.17
N LEU A 41 -0.74 5.76 1.32
CA LEU A 41 0.10 5.96 0.14
C LEU A 41 1.41 6.68 0.45
N GLU A 42 1.61 7.14 1.69
CA GLU A 42 2.75 7.97 2.12
C GLU A 42 4.03 7.16 2.36
N SER A 43 3.95 5.83 2.34
CA SER A 43 5.09 4.97 2.58
C SER A 43 5.12 3.78 1.62
N GLY A 44 6.32 3.38 1.21
CA GLY A 44 6.52 2.20 0.37
C GLY A 44 6.30 2.41 -1.14
N PHE A 45 5.93 3.61 -1.58
CA PHE A 45 5.70 3.92 -3.00
C PHE A 45 6.65 5.02 -3.48
N ARG A 46 7.10 4.92 -4.73
CA ARG A 46 8.00 5.93 -5.34
C ARG A 46 7.23 7.15 -5.83
N LYS A 47 6.02 6.92 -6.36
CA LYS A 47 5.11 7.91 -6.91
C LYS A 47 3.74 7.29 -7.04
N THR A 48 2.70 8.00 -6.63
CA THR A 48 1.32 7.54 -6.77
C THR A 48 0.46 8.64 -7.39
N VAL A 49 -0.51 8.23 -8.20
CA VAL A 49 -1.49 9.11 -8.83
C VAL A 49 -2.87 8.56 -8.54
N THR A 50 -3.55 9.18 -7.60
CA THR A 50 -4.94 8.86 -7.27
C THR A 50 -5.88 9.59 -8.21
N LEU A 51 -6.86 8.87 -8.75
CA LEU A 51 -7.89 9.46 -9.59
C LEU A 51 -9.18 9.62 -8.80
N VAL A 52 -9.79 10.80 -8.89
CA VAL A 52 -11.08 11.10 -8.25
C VAL A 52 -12.10 11.50 -9.29
N SER A 53 -13.33 11.01 -9.14
CA SER A 53 -14.46 11.43 -9.96
C SER A 53 -15.72 11.71 -9.13
N GLU A 54 -16.60 12.51 -9.73
CA GLU A 54 -17.91 12.88 -9.22
C GLU A 54 -18.98 12.10 -9.99
N GLY A 55 -19.90 11.46 -9.27
CA GLY A 55 -21.10 10.86 -9.82
C GLY A 55 -22.14 11.91 -10.23
N THR A 56 -23.01 11.57 -11.16
CA THR A 56 -24.10 12.46 -11.61
C THR A 56 -24.98 12.89 -10.45
N ASN A 57 -25.37 14.17 -10.42
CA ASN A 57 -26.28 14.76 -9.43
C ASN A 57 -25.76 14.78 -7.97
N LEU A 58 -24.44 14.81 -7.76
CA LEU A 58 -23.88 15.02 -6.43
C LEU A 58 -24.22 16.43 -5.93
N THR A 59 -25.04 16.53 -4.89
CA THR A 59 -25.46 17.82 -4.31
C THR A 59 -24.39 18.39 -3.38
N ASP A 60 -24.28 19.72 -3.34
CA ASP A 60 -23.20 20.40 -2.60
C ASP A 60 -23.27 20.19 -1.08
N ASN A 61 -24.48 20.04 -0.51
CA ASN A 61 -24.70 19.86 0.93
C ASN A 61 -24.65 18.38 1.39
N SER A 62 -24.42 17.44 0.48
CA SER A 62 -24.39 16.02 0.78
C SER A 62 -23.19 15.62 1.66
N ILE A 63 -23.29 14.46 2.33
CA ILE A 63 -22.16 13.89 3.08
C ILE A 63 -21.07 13.44 2.11
N GLU A 64 -21.45 12.95 0.95
CA GLU A 64 -20.55 12.45 -0.09
C GLU A 64 -19.74 13.58 -0.72
N ARG A 65 -20.33 14.79 -0.88
CA ARG A 65 -19.56 15.97 -1.28
C ARG A 65 -18.55 16.36 -0.20
N ARG A 66 -18.96 16.38 1.07
CA ARG A 66 -18.04 16.65 2.19
C ARG A 66 -16.92 15.61 2.28
N ALA A 67 -17.24 14.34 2.04
CA ALA A 67 -16.26 13.26 1.99
C ALA A 67 -15.32 13.42 0.79
N MET A 68 -15.82 13.81 -0.39
CA MET A 68 -14.98 14.11 -1.55
C MET A 68 -14.00 15.24 -1.24
N MET A 69 -14.44 16.29 -0.54
CA MET A 69 -13.59 17.41 -0.13
C MET A 69 -12.54 16.94 0.89
N ALA A 70 -12.94 16.20 1.94
CA ALA A 70 -12.01 15.63 2.91
C ALA A 70 -10.98 14.69 2.24
N TYR A 71 -11.42 13.87 1.28
CA TYR A 71 -10.54 13.01 0.49
C TYR A 71 -9.53 13.83 -0.31
N LYS A 72 -9.96 14.93 -0.96
CA LYS A 72 -9.07 15.84 -1.69
C LYS A 72 -8.09 16.56 -0.76
N ASP A 73 -8.57 17.00 0.40
CA ASP A 73 -7.79 17.77 1.35
C ASP A 73 -6.69 16.91 1.99
N TYR A 74 -6.91 15.61 2.16
CA TYR A 74 -5.86 14.66 2.58
C TYR A 74 -4.60 14.75 1.70
N PHE A 75 -4.76 14.83 0.37
CA PHE A 75 -3.62 14.97 -0.56
C PHE A 75 -2.97 16.36 -0.52
N LYS A 76 -3.70 17.40 -0.12
CA LYS A 76 -3.13 18.74 0.06
C LYS A 76 -2.35 18.86 1.36
N SER A 77 -2.79 18.14 2.39
CA SER A 77 -2.16 18.13 3.71
C SER A 77 -1.00 17.14 3.84
N SER A 78 -0.91 16.16 2.94
CA SER A 78 0.18 15.18 2.97
C SER A 78 1.52 15.85 2.68
N SER A 79 2.55 15.44 3.42
CA SER A 79 3.92 15.95 3.27
C SER A 79 4.67 15.29 2.11
N ASP A 80 4.10 14.28 1.46
CA ASP A 80 4.74 13.55 0.38
C ASP A 80 4.45 14.20 -1.00
N PRO A 81 5.45 14.82 -1.65
CA PRO A 81 5.27 15.45 -2.96
C PRO A 81 5.03 14.44 -4.09
N THR A 82 5.22 13.15 -3.84
CA THR A 82 5.05 12.08 -4.82
C THR A 82 3.63 11.50 -4.84
N MET A 83 2.79 11.87 -3.87
CA MET A 83 1.37 11.56 -3.83
C MET A 83 0.55 12.61 -4.58
N LEU A 84 0.16 12.28 -5.81
CA LEU A 84 -0.60 13.17 -6.66
C LEU A 84 -2.08 12.77 -6.68
N LEU A 85 -2.95 13.78 -6.75
CA LEU A 85 -4.38 13.62 -6.97
C LEU A 85 -4.77 14.26 -8.30
N THR A 86 -5.48 13.52 -9.14
CA THR A 86 -6.08 14.03 -10.37
C THR A 86 -7.59 13.92 -10.27
N ASP A 87 -8.28 15.07 -10.28
CA ASP A 87 -9.73 15.14 -10.38
C ASP A 87 -10.14 15.11 -11.84
N ILE A 88 -10.87 14.07 -12.25
CA ILE A 88 -11.39 13.91 -13.62
C ILE A 88 -12.84 14.41 -13.75
N GLY A 89 -13.37 15.07 -12.71
CA GLY A 89 -14.71 15.62 -12.68
C GLY A 89 -15.77 14.53 -12.84
N ARG A 90 -16.71 14.73 -13.76
CA ARG A 90 -17.84 13.82 -14.00
C ARG A 90 -17.55 12.71 -15.01
N LEU A 91 -16.28 12.50 -15.35
CA LEU A 91 -15.90 11.41 -16.23
C LEU A 91 -16.10 10.07 -15.52
N ASP A 92 -16.54 9.08 -16.30
CA ASP A 92 -16.66 7.70 -15.84
C ASP A 92 -15.26 7.15 -15.56
N LEU A 93 -14.98 6.88 -14.30
CA LEU A 93 -13.66 6.47 -13.83
C LEU A 93 -13.26 5.11 -14.40
N SER A 94 -14.21 4.17 -14.55
CA SER A 94 -13.95 2.85 -15.15
C SER A 94 -13.50 3.00 -16.59
N LYS A 95 -14.21 3.79 -17.40
CA LYS A 95 -13.83 4.06 -18.79
C LYS A 95 -12.49 4.80 -18.88
N PHE A 96 -12.21 5.70 -17.94
CA PHE A 96 -10.93 6.39 -17.88
C PHE A 96 -9.77 5.41 -17.61
N TYR A 97 -9.92 4.52 -16.62
CA TYR A 97 -8.93 3.47 -16.37
C TYR A 97 -8.73 2.55 -17.57
N LEU A 98 -9.80 2.13 -18.26
CA LEU A 98 -9.70 1.28 -19.45
C LEU A 98 -8.90 1.96 -20.57
N LYS A 99 -9.11 3.26 -20.80
CA LYS A 99 -8.31 4.02 -21.77
C LYS A 99 -6.86 4.18 -21.32
N LEU A 100 -6.64 4.43 -20.03
CA LEU A 100 -5.29 4.56 -19.47
C LEU A 100 -4.51 3.25 -19.55
N LEU A 101 -5.17 2.11 -19.31
CA LEU A 101 -4.59 0.77 -19.48
C LEU A 101 -4.16 0.49 -20.92
N GLN A 102 -4.92 0.94 -21.91
CA GLN A 102 -4.57 0.80 -23.33
C GLN A 102 -3.40 1.71 -23.73
N ALA A 103 -3.29 2.88 -23.12
CA ALA A 103 -2.25 3.86 -23.45
C ALA A 103 -0.93 3.59 -22.72
N ASP A 104 -0.98 3.23 -21.44
CA ASP A 104 0.18 3.13 -20.55
C ASP A 104 -0.09 2.15 -19.39
N LEU A 105 0.00 0.87 -19.70
CA LEU A 105 -0.15 -0.21 -18.71
C LEU A 105 0.84 -0.12 -17.54
N PRO A 106 2.15 0.16 -17.75
CA PRO A 106 3.10 0.32 -16.65
C PRO A 106 2.67 1.40 -15.65
N ARG A 107 2.21 2.55 -16.13
CA ARG A 107 1.73 3.62 -15.26
C ARG A 107 0.55 3.19 -14.41
N VAL A 108 -0.44 2.51 -15.00
CA VAL A 108 -1.60 2.03 -14.22
C VAL A 108 -1.16 1.05 -13.13
N ARG A 109 -0.23 0.16 -13.46
CA ARG A 109 0.25 -0.88 -12.53
C ARG A 109 1.05 -0.32 -11.36
N TYR A 110 1.86 0.71 -11.58
CA TYR A 110 2.84 1.17 -10.57
C TYR A 110 2.52 2.54 -9.96
N GLU A 111 1.75 3.38 -10.64
CA GLU A 111 1.41 4.73 -10.15
C GLU A 111 -0.07 4.87 -9.78
N ASN A 112 -1.00 4.27 -10.53
CA ASN A 112 -2.44 4.42 -10.28
C ASN A 112 -3.02 3.30 -9.40
N LEU A 113 -2.58 3.28 -8.14
CA LEU A 113 -2.91 2.20 -7.21
C LEU A 113 -4.34 2.27 -6.68
N VAL A 114 -4.86 3.48 -6.47
CA VAL A 114 -6.19 3.71 -5.88
C VAL A 114 -6.93 4.85 -6.57
N GLY A 115 -8.23 4.91 -6.37
CA GLY A 115 -9.11 5.98 -6.85
C GLY A 115 -10.41 6.02 -6.07
N ALA A 116 -11.20 7.07 -6.28
CA ALA A 116 -12.49 7.19 -5.62
C ALA A 116 -13.54 7.87 -6.52
N THR A 117 -14.78 7.38 -6.47
CA THR A 117 -15.94 8.04 -7.06
C THR A 117 -16.94 8.39 -5.97
N PHE A 118 -17.29 9.67 -5.88
CA PHE A 118 -18.29 10.15 -4.93
C PHE A 118 -19.59 10.45 -5.66
N ALA A 119 -20.63 9.68 -5.38
CA ALA A 119 -21.96 9.80 -6.00
C ALA A 119 -23.03 9.94 -4.92
N PRO A 120 -24.27 10.36 -5.25
CA PRO A 120 -25.35 10.42 -4.28
C PRO A 120 -25.56 9.05 -3.62
N GLN A 121 -25.54 9.00 -2.27
CA GLN A 121 -25.74 7.79 -1.46
C GLN A 121 -24.71 6.67 -1.71
N ARG A 122 -23.59 6.97 -2.38
CA ARG A 122 -22.61 5.95 -2.75
C ARG A 122 -21.21 6.53 -2.90
N ILE A 123 -20.26 5.96 -2.17
CA ILE A 123 -18.83 6.20 -2.35
C ILE A 123 -18.22 4.90 -2.85
N THR A 124 -17.58 4.94 -4.02
CA THR A 124 -16.89 3.80 -4.60
C THR A 124 -15.39 3.99 -4.45
N ALA A 125 -14.75 3.09 -3.71
CA ALA A 125 -13.29 3.01 -3.60
C ALA A 125 -12.75 2.08 -4.69
N TRP A 126 -11.85 2.58 -5.53
CA TRP A 126 -11.23 1.87 -6.63
C TRP A 126 -9.81 1.48 -6.25
N PHE A 127 -9.37 0.31 -6.70
CA PHE A 127 -8.03 -0.18 -6.42
C PHE A 127 -7.48 -0.96 -7.62
N SER A 128 -6.16 -0.97 -7.71
CA SER A 128 -5.38 -1.82 -8.60
C SER A 128 -5.36 -3.25 -8.05
N ASN A 129 -5.52 -4.24 -8.92
CA ASN A 129 -5.43 -5.65 -8.54
C ASN A 129 -3.98 -6.18 -8.53
N TYR A 130 -2.98 -5.32 -8.70
CA TYR A 130 -1.57 -5.72 -8.73
C TYR A 130 -0.91 -5.72 -7.34
N GLY A 131 -1.22 -4.75 -6.48
CA GLY A 131 -0.70 -4.69 -5.13
C GLY A 131 -1.61 -5.40 -4.14
N TYR A 132 -1.04 -6.24 -3.27
CA TYR A 132 -1.81 -6.93 -2.23
C TYR A 132 -2.50 -5.98 -1.25
N HIS A 133 -1.91 -4.80 -1.02
CA HIS A 133 -2.43 -3.82 -0.06
C HIS A 133 -3.28 -2.71 -0.71
N ASP A 134 -3.31 -2.60 -2.05
CA ASP A 134 -3.99 -1.51 -2.76
C ASP A 134 -5.47 -1.44 -2.39
N SER A 135 -6.13 -2.59 -2.27
CA SER A 135 -7.54 -2.69 -1.85
C SER A 135 -7.77 -2.16 -0.43
N ALA A 136 -6.92 -2.53 0.51
CA ALA A 136 -7.02 -2.13 1.90
C ALA A 136 -6.69 -0.64 2.08
N ILE A 137 -5.68 -0.14 1.37
CA ILE A 137 -5.34 1.30 1.33
C ILE A 137 -6.50 2.10 0.74
N SER A 138 -7.06 1.67 -0.39
CA SER A 138 -8.20 2.36 -1.03
C SER A 138 -9.39 2.49 -0.07
N LEU A 139 -9.73 1.40 0.62
CA LEU A 139 -10.81 1.41 1.61
C LEU A 139 -10.47 2.27 2.84
N ALA A 140 -9.23 2.21 3.33
CA ALA A 140 -8.77 3.04 4.43
C ALA A 140 -8.93 4.53 4.12
N MET A 141 -8.55 4.96 2.92
CA MET A 141 -8.67 6.34 2.46
C MET A 141 -10.13 6.77 2.30
N ALA A 142 -10.99 5.92 1.73
CA ALA A 142 -12.42 6.20 1.62
C ALA A 142 -13.08 6.34 3.00
N ASN A 143 -12.75 5.46 3.95
CA ASN A 143 -13.27 5.52 5.31
C ASN A 143 -12.76 6.76 6.07
N ASN A 144 -11.49 7.13 5.90
CA ASN A 144 -10.93 8.36 6.48
C ASN A 144 -11.64 9.61 5.92
N ALA A 145 -11.97 9.63 4.64
CA ALA A 145 -12.73 10.72 4.04
C ALA A 145 -14.17 10.82 4.59
N ILE A 146 -14.83 9.69 4.82
CA ILE A 146 -16.14 9.65 5.48
C ILE A 146 -16.01 10.18 6.92
N MET A 147 -14.98 9.77 7.65
CA MET A 147 -14.70 10.28 9.00
C MET A 147 -14.52 11.79 8.99
N GLY A 148 -13.72 12.34 8.07
CA GLY A 148 -13.53 13.78 7.92
C GLY A 148 -14.81 14.54 7.54
N ALA A 149 -15.74 13.90 6.84
CA ALA A 149 -17.04 14.49 6.50
C ALA A 149 -18.00 14.56 7.70
N LEU A 150 -17.97 13.53 8.55
CA LEU A 150 -18.86 13.40 9.72
C LEU A 150 -18.29 14.12 10.95
N SER A 151 -16.96 14.11 11.10
CA SER A 151 -16.22 14.69 12.21
C SER A 151 -15.00 15.45 11.67
N PRO A 152 -15.19 16.70 11.21
CA PRO A 152 -14.12 17.53 10.69
C PRO A 152 -12.94 17.65 11.67
N GLY A 153 -11.72 17.46 11.17
CA GLY A 153 -10.49 17.45 11.99
C GLY A 153 -10.16 16.10 12.65
N SER A 154 -11.04 15.11 12.55
CA SER A 154 -10.72 13.72 12.93
C SER A 154 -10.07 12.98 11.78
N SER A 155 -9.21 12.01 12.10
CA SER A 155 -8.62 11.09 11.12
C SER A 155 -8.81 9.64 11.57
N LEU A 156 -8.92 8.75 10.60
CA LEU A 156 -8.99 7.32 10.80
C LEU A 156 -7.76 6.67 10.15
N LYS A 157 -6.97 5.98 10.97
CA LYS A 157 -5.75 5.28 10.54
C LYS A 157 -5.96 3.78 10.63
N PHE A 158 -5.52 3.06 9.61
CA PHE A 158 -5.57 1.61 9.58
C PHE A 158 -4.15 1.07 9.62
N ILE A 159 -3.87 0.17 10.56
CA ILE A 159 -2.53 -0.36 10.78
C ILE A 159 -2.60 -1.88 10.62
N ASN A 160 -1.84 -2.41 9.67
CA ASN A 160 -1.63 -3.84 9.51
C ASN A 160 -0.51 -4.29 10.46
N HIS A 161 -0.88 -5.04 11.49
CA HIS A 161 0.08 -5.63 12.42
C HIS A 161 0.56 -6.99 11.89
N PRO A 162 1.87 -7.27 11.91
CA PRO A 162 2.36 -8.56 11.48
C PRO A 162 1.96 -9.65 12.46
N LEU A 163 1.87 -10.89 11.94
CA LEU A 163 1.58 -12.05 12.77
C LEU A 163 2.67 -12.21 13.84
N PRO A 164 2.29 -12.55 15.08
CA PRO A 164 3.27 -12.86 16.12
C PRO A 164 4.12 -14.04 15.69
N TYR A 165 5.44 -13.93 15.87
CA TYR A 165 6.39 -14.99 15.56
C TYR A 165 6.20 -16.16 16.56
N SER A 166 5.49 -17.21 16.16
CA SER A 166 5.43 -18.46 16.93
C SER A 166 6.41 -19.48 16.36
N ILE A 167 7.37 -19.93 17.18
CA ILE A 167 8.32 -21.00 16.83
C ILE A 167 7.61 -22.35 16.63
N GLU A 168 6.36 -22.49 17.06
CA GLU A 168 5.56 -23.73 17.02
C GLU A 168 5.14 -24.18 15.61
N ASN A 169 5.37 -23.38 14.56
CA ASN A 169 4.98 -23.68 13.18
C ASN A 169 6.18 -23.89 12.23
N LEU A 170 7.34 -24.29 12.75
CA LEU A 170 8.52 -24.70 11.97
C LEU A 170 8.68 -26.21 11.92
#